data_AF-A0A536TBN6-F1
#
_entry.id   AF-A0A536TBN6-F1
#
_cell.length_a   1.000
_cell.length_b   1.000
_cell.length_c   1.000
_cell.angle_alpha   90.00
_cell.angle_beta   90.00
_cell.angle_gamma   90.00
#
_symmetry.space_group_name_H-M   'P 1'
#
loop_
_entity.id
_entity.type
_entity.pdbx_description
1 polymer ?
#
loop_
_entity_poly.entity_id
_entity_poly.type
_entity_poly.pdbx_seq_one_letter_code
_entity_poly.pdbx_strand_id
1 'polypeptide(L)'
;MSSRLAGLLCAGAAALALPAHAQFANLKLYGNLNLDLEFLRGAQVDGTNPTVNRVSSNSSRFGIRGTEYIGGGLAAIYQIESSV
;
A
#
# COMPACT_ATOMS: atom_id res chain seq x y z
N MET A 1 -45.02 29.44 18.67
CA MET A 1 -44.08 29.54 17.52
C MET A 1 -42.67 28.99 17.82
N SER A 2 -42.38 28.49 19.04
CA SER A 2 -41.04 28.03 19.44
C SER A 2 -40.74 26.56 19.16
N SER A 3 -41.75 25.67 19.16
CA SER A 3 -41.55 24.23 18.94
C SER A 3 -41.15 23.86 17.51
N ARG A 4 -41.60 24.65 16.52
CA ARG A 4 -41.26 24.46 15.11
C ARG A 4 -39.82 24.88 14.80
N LEU A 5 -39.31 25.91 15.48
CA LEU A 5 -37.91 26.33 15.37
C LEU A 5 -36.97 25.31 16.01
N ALA A 6 -37.33 24.78 17.19
CA ALA A 6 -36.53 23.76 17.88
C ALA A 6 -36.44 22.45 17.06
N GLY A 7 -37.53 22.03 16.43
CA GLY A 7 -37.53 20.86 15.54
C GLY A 7 -36.66 21.04 14.29
N LEU A 8 -36.62 22.26 13.72
CA LEU A 8 -35.79 22.58 12.56
C LEU A 8 -34.29 22.63 12.91
N LEU A 9 -33.92 23.11 14.10
CA LEU A 9 -32.53 23.06 14.58
C LEU A 9 -32.05 21.62 14.82
N CYS A 10 -32.88 20.76 15.43
CA CYS A 10 -32.51 19.35 15.67
C CYS A 10 -32.42 18.55 14.36
N ALA A 11 -33.28 18.84 13.38
CA ALA A 11 -33.20 18.23 12.05
C ALA A 11 -31.96 18.71 11.25
N GLY A 12 -31.56 19.98 11.41
CA GLY A 12 -30.34 20.52 10.81
C GLY A 12 -29.06 19.92 11.41
N ALA A 13 -29.03 19.65 12.71
CA ALA A 13 -27.89 19.02 13.38
C ALA A 13 -27.69 17.55 12.95
N ALA A 14 -28.76 16.82 12.69
CA ALA A 14 -28.70 15.44 12.19
C ALA A 14 -28.28 15.37 10.71
N ALA A 15 -28.57 16.40 9.90
CA ALA A 15 -28.14 16.49 8.50
C ALA A 15 -26.64 16.82 8.33
N LEU A 16 -25.97 17.27 9.39
CA LEU A 16 -24.53 17.54 9.42
C LEU A 16 -23.70 16.36 9.91
N ALA A 17 -24.33 15.30 10.41
CA ALA A 17 -23.69 14.01 10.61
C ALA A 17 -23.57 13.30 9.25
N LEU A 18 -22.89 13.94 8.29
CA LEU A 18 -22.36 13.23 7.15
C LEU A 18 -21.52 12.07 7.71
N PRO A 19 -21.76 10.82 7.31
CA PRO A 19 -20.80 9.78 7.62
C PRO A 19 -19.47 10.30 7.05
N ALA A 20 -18.50 10.53 7.93
CA ALA A 20 -17.12 10.57 7.52
C ALA A 20 -16.83 9.17 6.99
N HIS A 21 -17.16 8.94 5.72
CA HIS A 21 -16.70 7.80 4.97
C HIS A 21 -15.19 7.96 4.98
N ALA A 22 -14.54 7.29 5.92
CA ALA A 22 -13.11 7.17 5.93
C ALA A 22 -12.71 6.67 4.53
N GLN A 23 -12.07 7.57 3.78
CA GLN A 23 -11.72 7.37 2.38
C GLN A 23 -10.53 6.41 2.29
N PHE A 24 -10.72 5.17 2.74
CA PHE A 24 -9.74 4.10 2.58
C PHE A 24 -9.52 3.70 1.10
N ALA A 25 -10.25 4.33 0.16
CA ALA A 25 -10.31 3.95 -1.25
C ALA A 25 -9.05 4.28 -2.09
N ASN A 26 -8.07 5.02 -1.56
CA ASN A 26 -6.88 5.41 -2.33
C ASN A 26 -5.62 4.58 -2.02
N LEU A 27 -5.74 3.47 -1.31
CA LEU A 27 -4.63 2.56 -1.05
C LEU A 27 -4.50 1.53 -2.19
N LYS A 28 -3.31 1.41 -2.76
CA LYS A 28 -2.95 0.42 -3.78
C LYS A 28 -1.86 -0.50 -3.25
N LEU A 29 -2.11 -1.80 -3.30
CA LEU A 29 -1.10 -2.82 -3.13
C LEU A 29 -0.34 -2.96 -4.45
N TYR A 30 0.98 -3.07 -4.39
CA TYR A 30 1.82 -3.27 -5.55
C TYR A 30 3.07 -4.06 -5.17
N GLY A 31 3.74 -4.59 -6.19
CA GLY A 31 5.02 -5.26 -6.01
C GLY A 31 5.58 -5.72 -7.35
N ASN A 32 6.84 -6.11 -7.32
CA ASN A 32 7.53 -6.79 -8.42
C ASN A 32 8.16 -8.07 -7.89
N LEU A 33 8.06 -9.14 -8.68
CA LEU A 33 8.74 -10.40 -8.42
C LEU A 33 9.81 -10.56 -9.48
N ASN A 34 11.05 -10.36 -9.05
CA ASN A 34 12.25 -10.51 -9.86
C ASN A 34 13.05 -11.67 -9.27
N LEU A 35 12.92 -12.84 -9.89
CA LEU A 35 13.51 -14.08 -9.40
C LEU A 35 14.58 -14.55 -10.38
N ASP A 36 15.75 -14.86 -9.83
CA ASP A 36 16.81 -15.52 -10.58
C ASP A 36 16.86 -16.99 -10.19
N LEU A 37 16.76 -17.86 -11.20
CA LEU A 37 16.91 -19.30 -11.08
C LEU A 37 18.25 -19.68 -11.70
N GLU A 38 19.19 -20.09 -10.86
CA GLU A 38 20.57 -20.30 -11.29
C GLU A 38 20.99 -21.74 -11.02
N PHE A 39 21.57 -22.36 -12.05
CA PHE A 39 22.20 -23.68 -11.99
C PHE A 39 23.70 -23.49 -12.24
N LEU A 40 24.49 -23.48 -11.18
CA LEU A 40 25.93 -23.31 -11.29
C LEU A 40 26.66 -24.64 -11.17
N ARG A 41 27.67 -24.82 -12.00
CA ARG A 41 28.70 -25.85 -11.86
C ARG A 41 30.04 -25.14 -11.76
N GLY A 42 30.76 -25.33 -10.65
CA GLY A 42 32.00 -24.62 -10.38
C GLY A 42 33.07 -25.54 -9.82
N ALA A 43 34.24 -25.54 -10.45
CA ALA A 43 35.40 -26.26 -9.94
C ALA A 43 35.88 -25.61 -8.64
N GLN A 44 36.09 -26.41 -7.61
CA GLN A 44 36.64 -25.98 -6.33
C GLN A 44 38.15 -26.29 -6.27
N VAL A 45 38.84 -25.62 -5.35
CA VAL A 45 40.30 -25.79 -5.15
C VAL A 45 40.67 -27.22 -4.74
N ASP A 46 39.74 -27.95 -4.12
CA ASP A 46 39.89 -29.36 -3.75
C ASP A 46 39.67 -30.35 -4.91
N GLY A 47 39.41 -29.86 -6.12
CA GLY A 47 39.17 -30.68 -7.31
C GLY A 47 37.72 -31.15 -7.48
N THR A 48 36.83 -30.83 -6.54
CA THR A 48 35.39 -31.15 -6.68
C THR A 48 34.70 -30.18 -7.64
N ASN A 49 33.55 -30.60 -8.17
CA ASN A 49 32.78 -29.79 -9.12
C ASN A 49 31.27 -29.87 -8.83
N PRO A 50 30.84 -29.40 -7.64
CA PRO A 50 29.44 -29.50 -7.23
C PRO A 50 28.55 -28.68 -8.15
N THR A 51 27.34 -29.19 -8.36
CA THR A 51 26.26 -28.40 -8.97
C THR A 51 25.45 -27.79 -7.85
N VAL A 52 25.35 -26.46 -7.85
CA VAL A 52 24.59 -25.68 -6.87
C VAL A 52 23.42 -25.03 -7.59
N ASN A 53 22.23 -25.30 -7.09
CA ASN A 53 21.00 -24.67 -7.56
C ASN A 53 20.63 -23.60 -6.53
N ARG A 54 20.39 -22.38 -6.98
CA ARG A 54 19.90 -21.31 -6.12
C ARG A 54 18.72 -20.60 -6.73
N VAL A 55 17.87 -20.09 -5.84
CA VAL A 55 16.82 -19.13 -6.15
C VAL A 55 17.19 -17.88 -5.38
N SER A 56 17.30 -16.75 -6.07
CA SER A 56 17.62 -15.48 -5.43
C SER A 56 16.57 -14.42 -5.77
N SER A 57 16.32 -13.52 -4.83
CA SER A 57 15.50 -12.32 -5.06
C SER A 57 16.40 -11.25 -5.65
N ASN A 58 16.07 -10.78 -6.85
CA ASN A 58 16.79 -9.74 -7.55
C ASN A 58 16.01 -8.42 -7.49
N SER A 59 16.01 -7.81 -6.31
CA SER A 59 15.22 -6.61 -6.02
C SER A 59 13.70 -6.82 -6.17
N SER A 60 13.20 -7.98 -5.71
CA SER A 60 11.76 -8.15 -5.51
C SER A 60 11.28 -7.28 -4.35
N ARG A 61 10.11 -6.66 -4.51
CA ARG A 61 9.56 -5.71 -3.57
C ARG A 61 8.06 -5.89 -3.47
N PHE A 62 7.55 -5.61 -2.28
CA PHE A 62 6.12 -5.50 -2.03
C PHE A 62 5.85 -4.23 -1.24
N GLY A 63 4.77 -3.55 -1.58
CA GLY A 63 4.43 -2.30 -0.94
C GLY A 63 2.98 -1.90 -1.04
N ILE A 64 2.68 -0.84 -0.30
CA ILE A 64 1.42 -0.11 -0.34
C ILE A 64 1.72 1.34 -0.69
N ARG A 65 0.90 1.94 -1.54
CA ARG A 65 1.01 3.36 -1.90
C ARG A 65 -0.35 3.98 -2.09
N GLY A 66 -0.43 5.28 -1.95
CA GLY A 66 -1.67 6.01 -2.17
C GLY A 66 -1.48 7.51 -2.25
N THR A 67 -2.57 8.17 -2.63
CA THR A 67 -2.63 9.63 -2.72
C THR A 67 -3.98 10.09 -2.20
N GLU A 68 -3.98 11.00 -1.24
CA GLU A 68 -5.18 11.55 -0.63
C GLU A 68 -5.23 13.06 -0.86
N TYR A 69 -6.34 13.55 -1.39
CA TYR A 69 -6.56 14.98 -1.57
C TYR A 69 -6.96 15.58 -0.22
N ILE A 70 -6.18 16.56 0.26
CA ILE A 70 -6.40 17.21 1.57
C ILE A 70 -7.04 18.59 1.44
N GLY A 71 -7.56 18.91 0.25
CA GLY A 71 -8.17 20.21 -0.08
C GLY A 71 -7.17 21.28 -0.51
N GLY A 72 -7.68 22.43 -0.97
CA GLY A 72 -6.84 23.57 -1.38
C GLY A 72 -5.91 23.29 -2.57
N GLY A 73 -6.19 22.26 -3.38
CA GLY A 73 -5.32 21.82 -4.47
C GLY A 73 -4.11 21.00 -4.00
N LEU A 74 -4.04 20.63 -2.72
CA LEU A 74 -2.96 19.84 -2.13
C LEU A 74 -3.33 18.35 -2.04
N ALA A 75 -2.30 17.51 -2.08
CA ALA A 75 -2.44 16.07 -1.89
C ALA A 75 -1.32 15.52 -0.98
N ALA A 76 -1.68 14.64 -0.06
CA ALA A 76 -0.76 13.82 0.70
C ALA A 76 -0.45 12.54 -0.09
N ILE A 77 0.84 12.23 -0.25
CA ILE A 77 1.30 11.02 -0.94
C ILE A 77 2.03 10.15 0.09
N TYR A 78 1.72 8.86 0.09
CA TYR A 78 2.37 7.89 0.98
C TYR A 78 2.78 6.65 0.20
N GLN A 79 3.92 6.09 0.59
CA GLN A 79 4.43 4.83 0.07
C GLN A 79 5.23 4.13 1.17
N ILE A 80 4.91 2.85 1.39
CA ILE A 80 5.66 1.96 2.26
C ILE A 80 6.00 0.73 1.42
N GLU A 81 7.26 0.34 1.40
CA GLU A 81 7.76 -0.74 0.57
C GLU A 81 8.82 -1.55 1.35
N SER A 82 8.80 -2.87 1.17
CA SER A 82 9.80 -3.79 1.71
C SER A 82 10.40 -4.62 0.58
N SER A 83 11.69 -4.94 0.71
CA SER A 83 12.28 -6.05 -0.04
C SER A 83 11.63 -7.36 0.40
N VAL A 84 11.44 -8.27 -0.56
CA VAL A 84 10.91 -9.63 -0.34
C VAL A 84 11.76 -10.68 -1.04
#